data_AF-A0A2W6P4C0-F1
#
_entry.id   AF-A0A2W6P4C0-F1
#
_cell.length_a   1.000
_cell.length_b   1.000
_cell.length_c   1.000
_cell.angle_alpha   90.00
_cell.angle_beta   90.00
_cell.angle_gamma   90.00
#
_symmetry.space_group_name_H-M   'P 1'
#
loop_
_entity.id
_entity.type
_entity.pdbx_description
1 polymer ?
#
loop_
_entity_poly.entity_id
_entity_poly.type
_entity_poly.pdbx_seq_one_letter_code
_entity_poly.pdbx_strand_id
1 'polypeptide(L)'
;GDGTLKGSGRSIQGLHMRDALERLDTLYPGMMLKFGGHAMAAGLSLEEDKFELFQQRFGELVTEWLDPSLLQGEVVSDGPLSPAEMTMEVAQLLRDAGPWGQMFPEPLFDGHFRLLQQRLVGERHLKVMVEPVGGGPLLDGIAFNVDTALWPDNGVREVQLAYKLDINEFRGNRSLQIIIDNIWPI
;
A
#
# COMPACT_ATOMS: atom_id res chain seq x y z
N GLY A 1 21.96 -17.10 -16.36
CA GLY A 1 22.80 -18.30 -16.27
C GLY A 1 24.18 -18.01 -16.80
N ASP A 2 24.79 -16.92 -16.31
CA ASP A 2 25.95 -16.27 -16.94
C ASP A 2 26.92 -15.77 -15.84
N GLY A 3 26.71 -16.17 -14.58
CA GLY A 3 27.36 -15.57 -13.39
C GLY A 3 26.97 -14.10 -13.14
N THR A 4 26.07 -13.55 -13.95
CA THR A 4 25.55 -12.17 -13.84
C THR A 4 24.09 -12.19 -13.40
N LEU A 5 23.78 -11.40 -12.37
CA LEU A 5 22.43 -11.14 -11.89
C LEU A 5 21.93 -9.78 -12.42
N LYS A 6 20.63 -9.71 -12.72
CA LYS A 6 19.94 -8.47 -13.09
C LYS A 6 18.81 -8.23 -12.09
N GLY A 7 18.72 -7.01 -11.59
CA GLY A 7 17.71 -6.60 -10.63
C GLY A 7 17.08 -5.26 -10.99
N SER A 8 15.84 -5.08 -10.54
CA SER A 8 15.14 -3.79 -10.57
C SER A 8 14.57 -3.50 -9.20
N GLY A 9 14.72 -2.26 -8.73
CA GLY A 9 14.18 -1.77 -7.46
C GLY A 9 13.20 -0.62 -7.68
N ARG A 10 12.24 -0.48 -6.76
CA ARG A 10 11.37 0.69 -6.64
C ARG A 10 11.70 1.43 -5.36
N SER A 11 11.58 2.75 -5.40
CA SER A 11 11.86 3.63 -4.27
C SER A 11 10.59 4.06 -3.55
N ILE A 12 10.77 4.66 -2.38
CA ILE A 12 9.76 5.42 -1.66
C ILE A 12 10.07 6.92 -1.74
N GLN A 13 9.09 7.75 -1.42
CA GLN A 13 9.30 9.19 -1.31
C GLN A 13 10.40 9.48 -0.27
N GLY A 14 11.33 10.37 -0.62
CA GLY A 14 12.50 10.69 0.22
C GLY A 14 13.75 9.84 -0.04
N LEU A 15 13.66 8.77 -0.85
CA LEU A 15 14.83 8.01 -1.31
C LEU A 15 14.97 8.10 -2.83
N HIS A 16 16.07 8.69 -3.33
CA HIS A 16 16.36 8.71 -4.77
C HIS A 16 17.17 7.48 -5.17
N MET A 17 16.51 6.47 -5.74
CA MET A 17 17.10 5.16 -6.00
C MET A 17 18.33 5.23 -6.91
N ARG A 18 18.29 6.05 -7.97
CA ARG A 18 19.45 6.23 -8.85
C ARG A 18 20.65 6.83 -8.11
N ASP A 19 20.43 7.78 -7.20
CA ASP A 19 21.51 8.47 -6.50
C ASP A 19 22.13 7.55 -5.46
N ALA A 20 21.32 6.68 -4.83
CA ALA A 20 21.81 5.63 -3.95
C ALA A 20 22.75 4.65 -4.69
N LEU A 21 22.37 4.23 -5.91
CA LEU A 21 23.23 3.37 -6.73
C LEU A 21 24.51 4.12 -7.18
N GLU A 22 24.40 5.36 -7.63
CA GLU A 22 25.56 6.18 -8.02
C GLU A 22 26.53 6.40 -6.85
N ARG A 23 25.99 6.62 -5.65
CA ARG A 23 26.79 6.72 -4.42
C ARG A 23 27.50 5.42 -4.10
N LEU A 24 26.82 4.28 -4.21
CA LEU A 24 27.46 2.97 -4.01
C LEU A 24 28.57 2.73 -5.02
N ASP A 25 28.37 3.07 -6.29
CA ASP A 25 29.40 2.92 -7.32
C ASP A 25 30.61 3.82 -7.04
N THR A 26 30.39 5.02 -6.51
CA THR A 26 31.47 5.93 -6.09
C THR A 26 32.25 5.38 -4.89
N LEU A 27 31.56 4.81 -3.90
CA LEU A 27 32.19 4.25 -2.69
C LEU A 27 32.86 2.90 -2.95
N TYR A 28 32.29 2.11 -3.86
CA TYR A 28 32.73 0.75 -4.17
C TYR A 28 32.79 0.52 -5.70
N PRO A 29 33.76 1.13 -6.40
CA PRO A 29 33.87 1.00 -7.85
C PRO A 29 33.99 -0.46 -8.30
N GLY A 30 33.24 -0.84 -9.33
CA GLY A 30 33.24 -2.19 -9.89
C GLY A 30 32.42 -3.22 -9.10
N MET A 31 31.69 -2.79 -8.06
CA MET A 31 30.69 -3.62 -7.39
C MET A 31 29.51 -3.95 -8.33
N MET A 32 29.10 -2.97 -9.14
CA MET A 32 28.04 -3.13 -10.13
C MET A 32 28.65 -3.09 -11.53
N LEU A 33 28.16 -3.94 -12.43
CA LEU A 33 28.55 -3.95 -13.84
C LEU A 33 27.88 -2.81 -14.61
N LYS A 34 26.63 -2.52 -14.26
CA LYS A 34 25.83 -1.46 -14.86
C LYS A 34 24.71 -1.08 -13.89
N PHE A 35 24.38 0.20 -13.83
CA PHE A 35 23.16 0.67 -13.20
C PHE A 35 22.54 1.83 -13.99
N GLY A 36 21.27 2.13 -13.73
CA GLY A 36 20.57 3.25 -14.32
C GLY A 36 19.12 3.36 -13.84
N GLY A 37 18.46 4.46 -14.14
CA GLY A 37 17.07 4.69 -13.74
C GLY A 37 16.76 6.14 -13.41
N HIS A 38 15.80 6.32 -12.50
CA HIS A 38 15.28 7.58 -12.02
C HIS A 38 15.12 7.54 -10.48
N ALA A 39 14.55 8.61 -9.92
CA ALA A 39 14.26 8.72 -8.48
C ALA A 39 13.53 7.49 -7.91
N MET A 40 12.42 7.11 -8.56
CA MET A 40 11.48 6.12 -8.01
C MET A 40 11.73 4.69 -8.48
N ALA A 41 12.63 4.48 -9.43
CA ALA A 41 12.93 3.15 -9.96
C ALA A 41 14.32 3.12 -10.59
N ALA A 42 15.07 2.06 -10.30
CA ALA A 42 16.35 1.82 -10.92
C ALA A 42 16.56 0.34 -11.22
N GLY A 43 17.44 0.06 -12.17
CA GLY A 43 17.89 -1.29 -12.50
C GLY A 43 19.40 -1.37 -12.40
N LEU A 44 19.91 -2.54 -12.03
CA LEU A 44 21.33 -2.82 -12.00
C LEU A 44 21.65 -4.24 -12.48
N SER A 45 22.92 -4.46 -12.79
CA SER A 45 23.52 -5.75 -13.07
C SER A 45 24.76 -5.92 -12.22
N LEU A 46 24.95 -7.12 -11.66
CA LEU A 46 26.02 -7.45 -10.73
C LEU A 46 26.52 -8.88 -10.98
N GLU A 47 27.77 -9.15 -10.60
CA GLU A 47 28.28 -10.53 -10.57
C GLU A 47 27.69 -11.26 -9.35
N GLU A 48 27.36 -12.53 -9.50
CA GLU A 48 26.65 -13.32 -8.49
C GLU A 48 27.39 -13.37 -7.14
N ASP A 49 28.73 -13.40 -7.18
CA ASP A 49 29.60 -13.38 -6.00
C ASP A 49 29.63 -12.03 -5.26
N LYS A 50 29.19 -10.94 -5.90
CA LYS A 50 29.09 -9.60 -5.31
C LYS A 50 27.73 -9.31 -4.69
N PHE A 51 26.76 -10.20 -4.85
CA PHE A 51 25.38 -9.96 -4.41
C PHE A 51 25.28 -9.73 -2.90
N GLU A 52 25.92 -10.57 -2.09
CA GLU A 52 25.89 -10.43 -0.62
C GLU A 52 26.50 -9.10 -0.16
N LEU A 53 27.64 -8.73 -0.74
CA LEU A 53 28.29 -7.47 -0.44
C LEU A 53 27.43 -6.27 -0.87
N PHE A 54 26.83 -6.33 -2.06
CA PHE A 54 25.90 -5.30 -2.52
C PHE A 54 24.71 -5.15 -1.56
N GLN A 55 24.08 -6.27 -1.17
CA GLN A 55 22.94 -6.26 -0.26
C GLN A 55 23.31 -5.58 1.07
N GLN A 56 24.45 -5.94 1.66
CA GLN A 56 24.91 -5.33 2.90
C GLN A 56 25.15 -3.83 2.74
N ARG A 57 25.94 -3.41 1.73
CA ARG A 57 26.32 -2.00 1.56
C ARG A 57 25.14 -1.12 1.15
N PHE A 58 24.24 -1.65 0.33
CA PHE A 58 23.01 -0.96 -0.02
C PHE A 58 22.11 -0.78 1.21
N GLY A 59 21.96 -1.82 2.04
CA GLY A 59 21.21 -1.71 3.29
C GLY A 59 21.79 -0.67 4.25
N GLU A 60 23.11 -0.64 4.41
CA GLU A 60 23.81 0.36 5.23
C GLU A 60 23.59 1.79 4.70
N LEU A 61 23.78 2.00 3.40
CA LEU A 61 23.60 3.32 2.78
C LEU A 61 22.15 3.82 2.88
N VAL A 62 21.19 2.95 2.58
CA VAL A 62 19.76 3.29 2.67
C VAL A 62 19.37 3.60 4.12
N THR A 63 19.92 2.88 5.09
CA THR A 63 19.68 3.16 6.53
C THR A 63 20.28 4.50 6.97
N GLU A 64 21.42 4.91 6.41
CA GLU A 64 22.03 6.23 6.68
C GLU A 64 21.21 7.38 6.08
N TRP A 65 20.61 7.16 4.91
CA TRP A 65 19.93 8.20 4.14
C TRP A 65 18.45 8.34 4.47
N LEU A 66 17.79 7.25 4.85
CA LEU A 66 16.40 7.28 5.25
C LEU A 66 16.27 7.82 6.66
N ASP A 67 15.49 8.88 6.79
CA ASP A 67 14.91 9.23 8.08
C ASP A 67 13.98 8.08 8.51
N PRO A 68 14.17 7.47 9.70
CA PRO A 68 13.29 6.41 10.19
C PRO A 68 11.81 6.81 10.26
N SER A 69 11.50 8.11 10.31
CA SER A 69 10.12 8.60 10.21
C SER A 69 9.50 8.38 8.83
N LEU A 70 10.29 8.36 7.75
CA LEU A 70 9.82 8.00 6.40
C LEU A 70 9.52 6.50 6.24
N LEU A 71 9.95 5.68 7.19
CA LEU A 71 9.57 4.26 7.31
C LEU A 71 8.28 4.08 8.11
N GLN A 72 7.77 5.12 8.75
CA GLN A 72 6.44 5.10 9.34
C GLN A 72 5.46 5.35 8.20
N GLY A 73 4.64 4.35 7.89
CA GLY A 73 3.60 4.50 6.88
C GLY A 73 2.62 5.60 7.28
N GLU A 74 2.83 6.82 6.79
CA GLU A 74 1.87 7.91 6.94
C GLU A 74 0.71 7.65 5.98
N VAL A 75 -0.50 7.63 6.53
CA VAL A 75 -1.73 7.53 5.75
C VAL A 75 -2.39 8.90 5.76
N VAL A 76 -2.30 9.60 4.65
CA VAL A 76 -2.96 10.90 4.46
C VAL A 76 -4.42 10.64 4.10
N SER A 77 -5.34 11.16 4.91
CA SER A 77 -6.78 11.06 4.66
C SER A 77 -7.39 12.42 4.34
N ASP A 78 -8.42 12.39 3.49
CA ASP A 78 -9.31 13.50 3.18
C ASP A 78 -10.39 13.73 4.27
N GLY A 79 -10.32 12.96 5.36
CA GLY A 79 -11.20 13.04 6.53
C GLY A 79 -12.29 11.97 6.56
N PRO A 80 -13.11 11.95 7.62
CA PRO A 80 -14.17 10.96 7.77
C PRO A 80 -15.41 11.31 6.95
N LEU A 81 -16.04 10.28 6.37
CA LEU A 81 -17.39 10.40 5.84
C LEU A 81 -18.42 10.33 6.97
N SER A 82 -19.43 11.18 6.91
CA SER A 82 -20.61 11.02 7.74
C SER A 82 -21.44 9.81 7.28
N PRO A 83 -22.25 9.20 8.17
CA PRO A 83 -23.12 8.09 7.79
C PRO A 83 -24.09 8.40 6.65
N ALA A 84 -24.46 9.67 6.47
CA ALA A 84 -25.35 10.12 5.39
C ALA A 84 -24.64 10.22 4.03
N GLU A 85 -23.30 10.26 4.02
CA GLU A 85 -22.48 10.31 2.80
C GLU A 85 -22.02 8.91 2.35
N MET A 86 -22.20 7.89 3.17
CA MET A 86 -21.91 6.50 2.83
C MET A 86 -23.05 5.91 1.96
N THR A 87 -23.20 6.43 0.75
CA THR A 87 -24.30 6.08 -0.16
C THR A 87 -23.81 5.72 -1.56
N MET A 88 -24.67 5.04 -2.33
CA MET A 88 -24.40 4.70 -3.73
C MET A 88 -24.21 5.95 -4.60
N GLU A 89 -24.95 7.01 -4.30
CA GLU A 89 -24.90 8.28 -5.01
C GLU A 89 -23.54 8.97 -4.83
N VAL A 90 -23.02 9.00 -3.60
CA VAL A 90 -21.69 9.57 -3.31
C VAL A 90 -20.59 8.71 -3.94
N ALA A 91 -20.69 7.39 -3.85
CA ALA A 91 -19.74 6.49 -4.48
C ALA A 91 -19.68 6.67 -6.01
N GLN A 92 -20.85 6.87 -6.65
CA GLN A 92 -20.93 7.15 -8.07
C GLN A 92 -20.32 8.52 -8.40
N LEU A 93 -20.62 9.55 -7.60
CA LEU A 93 -20.05 10.88 -7.78
C LEU A 93 -18.53 10.86 -7.67
N LEU A 94 -17.96 10.15 -6.70
CA LEU A 94 -16.51 9.97 -6.56
C LEU A 94 -15.92 9.24 -7.77
N ARG A 95 -16.57 8.18 -8.25
CA ARG A 95 -16.12 7.46 -9.44
C ARG A 95 -16.07 8.35 -10.69
N ASP A 96 -17.05 9.25 -10.83
CA ASP A 96 -17.18 10.14 -12.00
C ASP A 96 -16.37 11.45 -11.87
N ALA A 97 -15.89 11.77 -10.66
CA ALA A 97 -15.25 13.06 -10.35
C ALA A 97 -13.85 13.25 -10.94
N GLY A 98 -13.21 12.20 -11.48
CA GLY A 98 -11.95 12.42 -12.18
C GLY A 98 -11.48 11.26 -13.04
N PRO A 99 -10.48 11.49 -13.89
CA PRO A 99 -9.43 10.50 -14.04
C PRO A 99 -8.57 10.54 -12.76
N TRP A 100 -8.73 9.52 -11.90
CA TRP A 100 -7.83 9.32 -10.76
C TRP A 100 -6.48 8.77 -11.22
N GLY A 101 -5.40 9.17 -10.56
CA GLY A 101 -4.05 8.72 -10.92
C GLY A 101 -2.98 9.15 -9.94
N GLN A 102 -1.72 8.84 -10.25
CA GLN A 102 -0.60 9.08 -9.34
C GLN A 102 -0.44 10.55 -8.91
N MET A 103 -0.72 11.48 -9.82
CA MET A 103 -0.61 12.93 -9.56
C MET A 103 -1.93 13.56 -9.09
N PHE A 104 -3.01 12.76 -9.06
CA PHE A 104 -4.34 13.17 -8.59
C PHE A 104 -5.05 11.94 -8.00
N PRO A 105 -4.62 11.51 -6.80
CA PRO A 105 -5.15 10.30 -6.19
C PRO A 105 -6.64 10.47 -5.89
N GLU A 106 -7.34 9.35 -5.95
CA GLU A 106 -8.72 9.27 -5.48
C GLU A 106 -8.78 9.52 -3.96
N PRO A 107 -9.84 10.17 -3.45
CA PRO A 107 -9.99 10.46 -2.04
C PRO A 107 -9.88 9.22 -1.14
N LEU A 108 -9.16 9.36 -0.04
CA LEU A 108 -9.02 8.33 0.99
C LEU A 108 -9.65 8.82 2.29
N PHE A 109 -10.68 8.13 2.75
CA PHE A 109 -11.41 8.49 3.96
C PHE A 109 -10.94 7.66 5.15
N ASP A 110 -11.09 8.20 6.35
CA ASP A 110 -10.81 7.49 7.60
C ASP A 110 -12.08 7.27 8.43
N GLY A 111 -12.07 6.30 9.35
CA GLY A 111 -13.20 6.12 10.26
C GLY A 111 -13.10 4.92 11.19
N HIS A 112 -13.88 5.00 12.27
CA HIS A 112 -14.02 3.96 13.29
C HIS A 112 -15.23 3.07 13.02
N PHE A 113 -15.01 1.75 12.96
CA PHE A 113 -16.05 0.79 12.63
C PHE A 113 -16.07 -0.40 13.58
N ARG A 114 -17.27 -0.92 13.85
CA ARG A 114 -17.46 -2.26 14.41
C ARG A 114 -17.20 -3.29 13.33
N LEU A 115 -16.36 -4.27 13.63
CA LEU A 115 -16.08 -5.42 12.78
C LEU A 115 -17.03 -6.56 13.13
N LEU A 116 -18.03 -6.78 12.28
CA LEU A 116 -19.11 -7.74 12.54
C LEU A 116 -18.79 -9.12 11.97
N GLN A 117 -18.18 -9.16 10.77
CA GLN A 117 -17.72 -10.39 10.14
C GLN A 117 -16.41 -10.15 9.41
N GLN A 118 -15.63 -11.22 9.30
CA GLN A 118 -14.40 -11.24 8.53
C GLN A 118 -14.16 -12.66 8.01
N ARG A 119 -13.62 -12.75 6.80
CA ARG A 119 -13.22 -14.02 6.19
C ARG A 119 -12.19 -13.80 5.12
N LEU A 120 -11.32 -14.79 4.90
CA LEU A 120 -10.44 -14.78 3.75
C LEU A 120 -11.20 -15.15 2.47
N VAL A 121 -10.81 -14.50 1.39
CA VAL A 121 -11.25 -14.78 0.02
C VAL A 121 -10.02 -14.91 -0.85
N GLY A 122 -9.98 -15.98 -1.66
CA GLY A 122 -8.74 -16.39 -2.31
C GLY A 122 -7.67 -16.75 -1.26
N GLU A 123 -6.42 -16.42 -1.54
CA GLU A 123 -5.29 -16.75 -0.65
C GLU A 123 -4.97 -15.64 0.34
N ARG A 124 -5.14 -14.36 -0.04
CA ARG A 124 -4.59 -13.21 0.72
C ARG A 124 -5.51 -11.99 0.75
N HIS A 125 -6.83 -12.13 0.60
CA HIS A 125 -7.75 -10.98 0.66
C HIS A 125 -8.73 -11.15 1.82
N LEU A 126 -8.94 -10.09 2.59
CA LEU A 126 -9.86 -10.09 3.71
C LEU A 126 -11.17 -9.42 3.28
N LYS A 127 -12.26 -10.18 3.23
CA LYS A 127 -13.62 -9.64 3.11
C LYS A 127 -14.16 -9.41 4.51
N VAL A 128 -14.67 -8.22 4.77
CA VAL A 128 -15.24 -7.84 6.06
C VAL A 128 -16.66 -7.30 5.90
N MET A 129 -17.39 -7.31 7.01
CA MET A 129 -18.66 -6.61 7.16
C MET A 129 -18.53 -5.69 8.36
N VAL A 130 -18.75 -4.40 8.13
CA VAL A 130 -18.47 -3.35 9.12
C VAL A 130 -19.63 -2.36 9.25
N GLU A 131 -19.73 -1.74 10.41
CA GLU A 131 -20.73 -0.69 10.71
C GLU A 131 -20.03 0.48 11.42
N PRO A 132 -20.26 1.75 11.04
CA PRO A 132 -19.70 2.90 11.76
C PRO A 132 -20.12 2.90 13.24
N VAL A 133 -19.19 3.17 14.16
CA VAL A 133 -19.47 3.12 15.63
C VAL A 133 -20.57 4.13 16.04
N GLY A 134 -20.65 5.27 15.34
CA GLY A 134 -21.69 6.30 15.50
C GLY A 134 -23.07 5.94 14.92
N GLY A 135 -23.23 4.73 14.38
CA GLY A 135 -24.41 4.31 13.61
C GLY A 135 -24.29 4.71 12.14
N GLY A 136 -24.91 3.94 11.26
CA GLY A 136 -24.82 4.14 9.81
C GLY A 136 -25.17 2.89 9.03
N PRO A 137 -24.92 2.87 7.71
CA PRO A 137 -25.16 1.70 6.90
C PRO A 137 -24.19 0.57 7.25
N LEU A 138 -24.67 -0.66 7.11
CA LEU A 138 -23.83 -1.85 7.07
C LEU A 138 -23.09 -1.89 5.74
N LEU A 139 -21.77 -1.99 5.79
CA LEU A 139 -20.92 -1.94 4.61
C LEU A 139 -20.16 -3.26 4.45
N ASP A 140 -20.17 -3.78 3.22
CA ASP A 140 -19.16 -4.73 2.81
C ASP A 140 -17.82 -4.02 2.68
N GLY A 141 -16.74 -4.68 3.08
CA GLY A 141 -15.37 -4.19 2.92
C GLY A 141 -14.46 -5.25 2.31
N ILE A 142 -13.43 -4.82 1.59
CA ILE A 142 -12.34 -5.70 1.15
C ILE A 142 -10.99 -5.03 1.37
N ALA A 143 -10.09 -5.74 2.07
CA ALA A 143 -8.68 -5.41 2.15
C ALA A 143 -7.88 -6.41 1.31
N PHE A 144 -7.05 -5.91 0.40
CA PHE A 144 -6.24 -6.74 -0.47
C PHE A 144 -4.87 -7.03 0.15
N ASN A 145 -4.31 -8.20 -0.17
CA ASN A 145 -2.97 -8.64 0.24
C ASN A 145 -2.68 -8.53 1.76
N VAL A 146 -3.65 -8.88 2.60
CA VAL A 146 -3.46 -8.85 4.06
C VAL A 146 -2.41 -9.86 4.51
N ASP A 147 -1.82 -9.60 5.68
CA ASP A 147 -1.01 -10.58 6.40
C ASP A 147 -1.92 -11.64 7.03
N THR A 148 -1.83 -12.87 6.52
CA THR A 148 -2.63 -14.01 6.99
C THR A 148 -2.21 -14.54 8.36
N ALA A 149 -1.07 -14.08 8.90
CA ALA A 149 -0.70 -14.34 10.29
C ALA A 149 -1.46 -13.45 11.28
N LEU A 150 -1.95 -12.30 10.83
CA LEU A 150 -2.69 -11.32 11.63
C LEU A 150 -4.21 -11.37 11.37
N TRP A 151 -4.63 -11.66 10.14
CA TRP A 151 -6.04 -11.66 9.74
C TRP A 151 -6.45 -13.01 9.14
N PRO A 152 -7.66 -13.51 9.42
CA PRO A 152 -8.69 -12.91 10.27
C PRO A 152 -8.40 -13.11 11.77
N ASP A 153 -8.81 -12.15 12.60
CA ASP A 153 -8.69 -12.22 14.06
C ASP A 153 -10.06 -12.07 14.75
N ASN A 154 -10.62 -13.19 15.22
CA ASN A 154 -11.92 -13.22 15.89
C ASN A 154 -11.97 -12.47 17.24
N GLY A 155 -10.82 -12.07 17.79
CA GLY A 155 -10.72 -11.22 18.98
C GLY A 155 -11.03 -9.75 18.71
N VAL A 156 -10.83 -9.28 17.46
CA VAL A 156 -11.03 -7.89 17.07
C VAL A 156 -12.52 -7.58 16.87
N ARG A 157 -13.00 -6.53 17.53
CA ARG A 157 -14.42 -6.09 17.47
C ARG A 157 -14.60 -4.71 16.88
N GLU A 158 -13.59 -3.87 16.98
CA GLU A 158 -13.58 -2.53 16.39
C GLU A 158 -12.26 -2.30 15.66
N VAL A 159 -12.32 -1.50 14.62
CA VAL A 159 -11.19 -1.20 13.74
C VAL A 159 -11.21 0.27 13.34
N GLN A 160 -10.02 0.85 13.22
CA GLN A 160 -9.80 2.06 12.45
C GLN A 160 -9.52 1.65 11.01
N LEU A 161 -10.17 2.29 10.05
CA LEU A 161 -9.98 2.03 8.62
C LEU A 161 -9.52 3.29 7.92
N ALA A 162 -8.61 3.13 6.96
CA ALA A 162 -8.45 4.05 5.84
C ALA A 162 -8.99 3.36 4.58
N TYR A 163 -9.95 3.98 3.92
CA TYR A 163 -10.75 3.32 2.90
C TYR A 163 -11.25 4.27 1.82
N LYS A 164 -11.63 3.68 0.69
CA LYS A 164 -12.32 4.34 -0.41
C LYS A 164 -13.74 3.82 -0.52
N LEU A 165 -14.68 4.70 -0.83
CA LEU A 165 -16.05 4.30 -1.10
C LEU A 165 -16.17 3.84 -2.56
N ASP A 166 -16.70 2.65 -2.79
CA ASP A 166 -16.75 2.03 -4.12
C ASP A 166 -18.10 1.33 -4.39
N ILE A 167 -18.38 1.08 -5.66
CA ILE A 167 -19.55 0.33 -6.11
C ILE A 167 -19.11 -1.02 -6.65
N ASN A 168 -19.44 -2.08 -5.91
CA ASN A 168 -19.26 -3.44 -6.37
C ASN A 168 -20.36 -3.83 -7.36
N GLU A 169 -19.96 -4.37 -8.51
CA GLU A 169 -20.84 -4.78 -9.60
C GLU A 169 -20.66 -6.27 -9.88
N PHE A 170 -21.62 -7.09 -9.44
CA PHE A 170 -21.58 -8.54 -9.62
C PHE A 170 -22.91 -9.07 -10.14
N ARG A 171 -22.85 -9.75 -11.30
CA ARG A 171 -24.02 -10.37 -11.98
C ARG A 171 -25.19 -9.39 -12.17
N GLY A 172 -24.90 -8.12 -12.45
CA GLY A 172 -25.90 -7.07 -12.66
C GLY A 172 -26.44 -6.43 -11.37
N ASN A 173 -26.06 -6.93 -10.19
CA ASN A 173 -26.37 -6.28 -8.92
C ASN A 173 -25.25 -5.32 -8.55
N ARG A 174 -25.63 -4.09 -8.17
CA ARG A 174 -24.74 -3.05 -7.66
C ARG A 174 -24.92 -2.96 -6.15
N SER A 175 -23.83 -2.93 -5.41
CA SER A 175 -23.86 -2.76 -3.96
C SER A 175 -22.76 -1.81 -3.50
N LEU A 176 -23.04 -1.04 -2.45
CA LEU A 176 -22.05 -0.18 -1.83
C LEU A 176 -21.00 -1.05 -1.12
N GLN A 177 -19.74 -0.70 -1.31
CA GLN A 177 -18.61 -1.38 -0.67
C GLN A 177 -17.56 -0.34 -0.26
N ILE A 178 -16.72 -0.68 0.71
CA ILE A 178 -15.46 0.03 0.95
C ILE A 178 -14.26 -0.79 0.52
N ILE A 179 -13.32 -0.15 -0.18
CA ILE A 179 -12.00 -0.72 -0.46
C ILE A 179 -11.06 -0.24 0.63
N ILE A 180 -10.56 -1.16 1.43
CA ILE A 180 -9.76 -0.88 2.62
C ILE A 180 -8.29 -0.87 2.21
N ASP A 181 -7.67 0.29 2.36
CA ASP A 181 -6.23 0.47 2.14
C ASP A 181 -5.45 0.08 3.39
N ASN A 182 -5.94 0.48 4.57
CA ASN A 182 -5.35 0.13 5.85
C ASN A 182 -6.41 -0.23 6.90
N ILE A 183 -6.08 -1.20 7.76
CA ILE A 183 -6.92 -1.70 8.83
C ILE A 183 -6.10 -1.84 10.11
N TRP A 184 -6.55 -1.17 11.18
CA TRP A 184 -5.91 -1.24 12.49
C TRP A 184 -6.93 -1.71 13.54
N PRO A 185 -6.64 -2.76 14.31
CA PRO A 185 -7.50 -3.15 15.42
C PRO A 185 -7.44 -2.10 16.54
N ILE A 186 -8.58 -1.84 17.18
CA ILE A 186 -8.71 -0.93 18.33
C ILE A 186 -9.02 -1.73 19.60
#